data_AF-A0A371QYK9-F1
#
_entry.id   AF-A0A371QYK9-F1
#
_cell.length_a   1.000
_cell.length_b   1.000
_cell.length_c   1.000
_cell.angle_alpha   90.00
_cell.angle_beta   90.00
_cell.angle_gamma   90.00
#
_symmetry.space_group_name_H-M   'P 1'
#
loop_
_entity.id
_entity.type
_entity.pdbx_description
1 polymer ?
#
loop_
_entity_poly.entity_id
_entity_poly.type
_entity_poly.pdbx_seq_one_letter_code
_entity_poly.pdbx_strand_id
1 'polypeptide(L)'
;MKTVAVIGPPGSGKTLIATSLAIYLHLASAKAVFIDKSITKAGASLIKDYVPLAADLDEAADMGARYAVIDAAPYDVPPADVYVVVLEPVDLKHFKQFRQEGIHVVVNKASKWSLRGIPFDSRVHWAMQAGVPPVVAQLKGFERTRKRIIKAIKEIGDAI
;
A
#
# COMPACT_ATOMS: atom_id res chain seq x y z
N MET A 1 -8.25 -12.88 11.81
CA MET A 1 -7.63 -12.17 10.68
C MET A 1 -7.51 -10.70 11.04
N LYS A 2 -6.38 -10.05 10.76
CA LYS A 2 -6.19 -8.60 10.93
C LYS A 2 -6.41 -7.92 9.58
N THR A 3 -7.28 -6.92 9.52
CA THR A 3 -7.64 -6.19 8.31
C THR A 3 -6.90 -4.85 8.24
N VAL A 4 -6.36 -4.53 7.07
CA VAL A 4 -5.62 -3.29 6.82
C VAL A 4 -6.18 -2.60 5.60
N ALA A 5 -6.87 -1.47 5.79
CA ALA A 5 -7.40 -0.67 4.69
C ALA A 5 -6.41 0.41 4.27
N VAL A 6 -6.06 0.44 2.99
CA VAL A 6 -5.22 1.47 2.40
C VAL A 6 -6.14 2.49 1.73
N ILE A 7 -6.22 3.68 2.31
CA ILE A 7 -7.19 4.72 1.97
C ILE A 7 -6.52 6.03 1.55
N GLY A 8 -7.29 6.93 0.93
CA GLY A 8 -6.79 8.24 0.50
C GLY A 8 -7.31 8.74 -0.85
N PRO A 9 -6.91 9.97 -1.24
CA PRO A 9 -7.39 10.65 -2.45
C PRO A 9 -7.06 9.89 -3.75
N PRO A 10 -7.74 10.20 -4.87
CA PRO A 10 -7.34 9.72 -6.18
C PRO A 10 -5.91 10.16 -6.50
N GLY A 11 -5.13 9.27 -7.12
CA GLY A 11 -3.76 9.58 -7.52
C GLY A 11 -2.71 9.56 -6.41
N SER A 12 -3.08 9.51 -5.11
CA SER A 12 -2.10 9.58 -4.01
C SER A 12 -1.12 8.41 -3.94
N GLY A 13 -1.39 7.32 -4.66
CA GLY A 13 -0.55 6.12 -4.70
C GLY A 13 -0.98 5.02 -3.72
N LYS A 14 -2.27 4.93 -3.39
CA LYS A 14 -2.85 3.83 -2.59
C LYS A 14 -2.43 2.46 -3.08
N THR A 15 -2.66 2.16 -4.36
CA THR A 15 -2.31 0.87 -4.96
C THR A 15 -0.83 0.53 -4.81
N LEU A 16 0.08 1.49 -4.96
CA LEU A 16 1.51 1.28 -4.68
C LEU A 16 1.73 0.79 -3.24
N ILE A 17 1.13 1.47 -2.26
CA ILE A 17 1.30 1.14 -0.84
C ILE A 17 0.62 -0.18 -0.49
N ALA A 18 -0.61 -0.38 -0.94
CA ALA A 18 -1.41 -1.56 -0.67
C ALA A 18 -0.72 -2.83 -1.21
N THR A 19 -0.30 -2.81 -2.47
CA THR A 19 0.44 -3.92 -3.09
C THR A 19 1.79 -4.18 -2.42
N SER A 20 2.53 -3.13 -2.07
CA SER A 20 3.82 -3.28 -1.39
C SER A 20 3.67 -3.85 0.02
N LEU A 21 2.62 -3.44 0.75
CA LEU A 21 2.30 -3.95 2.08
C LEU A 21 1.85 -5.40 2.05
N ALA A 22 0.99 -5.76 1.10
CA ALA A 22 0.53 -7.13 0.92
C ALA A 22 1.71 -8.08 0.66
N ILE A 23 2.64 -7.69 -0.23
CA ILE A 23 3.87 -8.46 -0.50
C ILE A 23 4.71 -8.59 0.78
N TYR A 24 4.92 -7.50 1.52
CA TYR A 24 5.69 -7.54 2.76
C TYR A 24 5.10 -8.50 3.79
N LEU A 25 3.80 -8.38 4.06
CA LEU A 25 3.11 -9.22 5.03
C LEU A 25 3.05 -10.68 4.58
N HIS A 26 2.90 -10.93 3.27
CA HIS A 26 2.91 -12.28 2.73
C HIS A 26 4.29 -12.92 2.88
N LEU A 27 5.37 -12.20 2.57
CA LEU A 27 6.73 -12.71 2.77
C LEU A 27 7.05 -12.96 4.26
N ALA A 28 6.50 -12.16 5.16
CA ALA A 28 6.72 -12.31 6.61
C ALA A 28 5.91 -13.44 7.25
N SER A 29 4.73 -13.77 6.71
CA SER A 29 3.77 -14.65 7.39
C SER A 29 3.22 -15.82 6.56
N ALA A 30 3.45 -15.83 5.25
CA ALA A 30 2.82 -16.70 4.25
C ALA A 30 1.27 -16.71 4.26
N LYS A 31 0.63 -15.79 5.00
CA LYS A 31 -0.82 -15.79 5.25
C LYS A 31 -1.45 -14.41 5.05
N ALA A 32 -0.88 -13.59 4.19
CA ALA A 32 -1.52 -12.34 3.76
C ALA A 32 -2.24 -12.55 2.43
N VAL A 33 -3.42 -11.94 2.30
CA VAL A 33 -4.20 -11.86 1.06
C VAL A 33 -4.46 -10.42 0.67
N PHE A 34 -4.77 -10.19 -0.59
CA PHE A 34 -5.06 -8.87 -1.13
C PHE A 34 -6.48 -8.78 -1.68
N ILE A 35 -7.19 -7.73 -1.29
CA ILE A 35 -8.54 -7.41 -1.74
C ILE A 35 -8.48 -6.09 -2.50
N ASP A 36 -8.67 -6.16 -3.82
CA ASP A 36 -8.68 -4.97 -4.66
C ASP A 36 -10.11 -4.42 -4.75
N LYS A 37 -10.41 -3.34 -4.03
CA LYS A 37 -11.67 -2.59 -4.15
C LYS A 37 -11.52 -1.35 -5.04
N SER A 38 -10.37 -1.15 -5.68
CA SER A 38 -10.19 -0.07 -6.64
C SER A 38 -11.09 -0.27 -7.87
N ILE A 39 -11.36 0.83 -8.58
CA ILE A 39 -12.19 0.85 -9.80
C ILE A 39 -11.52 0.06 -10.92
N THR A 40 -10.20 0.15 -11.06
CA THR A 40 -9.45 -0.41 -12.19
C THR A 40 -8.94 -1.83 -11.97
N LYS A 41 -8.98 -2.34 -10.72
CA LYS A 41 -8.40 -3.64 -10.34
C LYS A 41 -6.91 -3.78 -10.71
N ALA A 42 -6.20 -2.65 -10.79
CA ALA A 42 -4.81 -2.61 -11.19
C ALA A 42 -3.88 -3.26 -10.14
N GLY A 43 -4.24 -3.18 -8.86
CA GLY A 43 -3.47 -3.80 -7.78
C GLY A 43 -3.49 -5.32 -7.86
N ALA A 44 -4.66 -5.92 -8.07
CA ALA A 44 -4.83 -7.36 -8.21
C ALA A 44 -4.01 -7.91 -9.38
N SER A 45 -4.07 -7.24 -10.54
CA SER A 45 -3.29 -7.62 -11.71
C SER A 45 -1.78 -7.53 -11.47
N LEU A 46 -1.35 -6.54 -10.67
CA LEU A 46 0.06 -6.28 -10.38
C LEU A 46 0.69 -7.31 -9.43
N ILE A 47 -0.07 -7.91 -8.52
CA ILE A 47 0.49 -8.76 -7.46
C ILE A 47 0.00 -10.21 -7.42
N LYS A 48 -0.89 -10.63 -8.32
CA LYS A 48 -1.46 -11.99 -8.34
C LYS A 48 -0.43 -13.12 -8.28
N ASP A 49 0.78 -12.89 -8.79
CA ASP A 49 1.87 -13.87 -8.81
C ASP A 49 2.74 -13.83 -7.53
N TYR A 50 2.46 -12.89 -6.61
CA TYR A 50 3.21 -12.66 -5.37
C TYR A 50 2.37 -12.90 -4.12
N VAL A 51 1.07 -12.62 -4.17
CA VAL A 51 0.16 -12.70 -3.02
C VAL A 51 -1.19 -13.25 -3.48
N PRO A 52 -1.80 -14.21 -2.75
CA PRO A 52 -3.15 -14.67 -3.05
C PRO A 52 -4.17 -13.51 -3.01
N LEU A 53 -5.14 -13.57 -3.93
CA LEU A 53 -6.21 -12.60 -4.04
C LEU A 53 -7.48 -13.14 -3.39
N ALA A 54 -8.26 -12.24 -2.79
CA ALA A 54 -9.61 -12.50 -2.32
C ALA A 54 -10.56 -11.40 -2.85
N ALA A 55 -11.79 -11.76 -3.16
CA ALA A 55 -12.84 -10.84 -3.61
C ALA A 55 -13.34 -9.96 -2.44
N ASP A 56 -13.40 -10.53 -1.24
CA ASP A 56 -13.87 -9.87 -0.01
C ASP A 56 -13.27 -10.50 1.26
N LEU A 57 -13.76 -10.04 2.42
CA LEU A 57 -13.28 -10.46 3.73
C LEU A 57 -13.74 -11.86 4.12
N ASP A 58 -14.88 -12.33 3.60
CA ASP A 58 -15.38 -13.67 3.91
C ASP A 58 -14.51 -14.70 3.18
N GLU A 59 -14.23 -14.48 1.89
CA GLU A 59 -13.29 -15.33 1.15
C GLU A 59 -11.88 -15.30 1.78
N ALA A 60 -11.40 -14.14 2.22
CA ALA A 60 -10.12 -14.03 2.92
C ALA A 60 -10.09 -14.86 4.21
N ALA A 61 -11.20 -14.91 4.96
CA ALA A 61 -11.33 -15.72 6.16
C ALA A 61 -11.33 -17.22 5.84
N ASP A 62 -12.06 -17.64 4.80
CA ASP A 62 -12.12 -19.03 4.33
C ASP A 62 -10.75 -19.54 3.83
N MET A 63 -9.95 -18.66 3.25
CA MET A 63 -8.55 -18.93 2.88
C MET A 63 -7.61 -19.07 4.09
N GLY A 64 -8.09 -18.84 5.31
CA GLY A 64 -7.30 -18.89 6.54
C GLY A 64 -6.28 -17.75 6.64
N ALA A 65 -6.58 -16.60 6.03
CA ALA A 65 -5.67 -15.46 6.03
C ALA A 65 -5.44 -14.91 7.44
N ARG A 66 -4.17 -14.64 7.75
CA ARG A 66 -3.78 -13.89 8.95
C ARG A 66 -3.98 -12.40 8.73
N TYR A 67 -3.65 -11.90 7.54
CA TYR A 67 -3.77 -10.49 7.17
C TYR A 67 -4.59 -10.34 5.87
N ALA A 68 -5.49 -9.36 5.83
CA ALA A 68 -6.18 -8.95 4.60
C ALA A 68 -5.86 -7.48 4.32
N VAL A 69 -5.19 -7.21 3.20
CA VAL A 69 -4.87 -5.84 2.77
C VAL A 69 -5.89 -5.40 1.73
N ILE A 70 -6.62 -4.32 2.02
CA ILE A 70 -7.68 -3.78 1.16
C ILE A 70 -7.14 -2.53 0.44
N ASP A 71 -7.05 -2.58 -0.89
CA ASP A 71 -6.84 -1.36 -1.71
C ASP A 71 -8.20 -0.70 -1.95
N ALA A 72 -8.50 0.32 -1.17
CA ALA A 72 -9.81 0.97 -1.19
C ALA A 72 -10.00 1.85 -2.44
N ALA A 73 -11.26 2.00 -2.86
CA ALA A 73 -11.61 2.99 -3.86
C ALA A 73 -11.25 4.42 -3.37
N PRO A 74 -11.05 5.40 -4.28
CA PRO A 74 -10.81 6.78 -3.87
C PRO A 74 -11.91 7.29 -2.93
N TYR A 75 -11.49 7.89 -1.80
CA TYR A 75 -12.37 8.40 -0.74
C TYR A 75 -13.22 7.36 0.01
N ASP A 76 -13.13 6.09 -0.35
CA ASP A 76 -13.76 5.01 0.39
C ASP A 76 -12.96 4.69 1.65
N VAL A 77 -13.67 4.39 2.74
CA VAL A 77 -13.11 4.05 4.05
C VAL A 77 -13.83 2.81 4.56
N PRO A 78 -13.49 1.62 4.04
CA PRO A 78 -14.10 0.38 4.49
C PRO A 78 -13.70 0.10 5.95
N PRO A 79 -14.57 -0.54 6.74
CA PRO A 79 -14.22 -0.96 8.09
C PRO A 79 -12.95 -1.83 8.10
N ALA A 80 -11.96 -1.46 8.90
CA ALA A 80 -10.73 -2.21 9.10
C ALA A 80 -10.15 -2.00 10.50
N ASP A 81 -9.32 -2.94 10.94
CA ASP A 81 -8.60 -2.87 12.21
C ASP A 81 -7.47 -1.82 12.18
N VAL A 82 -6.89 -1.59 11.00
CA VAL A 82 -5.80 -0.64 10.76
C VAL A 82 -6.07 0.12 9.46
N TYR A 83 -5.81 1.42 9.48
CA TYR A 83 -5.88 2.29 8.32
C TYR A 83 -4.50 2.79 7.93
N VAL A 84 -4.17 2.67 6.66
CA VAL A 84 -2.99 3.27 6.04
C VAL A 84 -3.46 4.40 5.13
N VAL A 85 -3.32 5.64 5.59
CA VAL A 85 -3.73 6.83 4.87
C VAL A 85 -2.60 7.30 3.96
N VAL A 86 -2.81 7.22 2.65
CA VAL A 86 -1.83 7.65 1.64
C VAL A 86 -2.17 9.04 1.14
N LEU A 87 -1.28 9.99 1.39
CA LEU A 87 -1.46 11.42 1.13
C LEU A 87 -0.33 11.98 0.29
N GLU A 88 -0.62 12.99 -0.52
CA GLU A 88 0.39 13.87 -1.10
C GLU A 88 0.69 15.05 -0.16
N PRO A 89 1.81 15.77 -0.31
CA PRO A 89 2.13 16.91 0.56
C PRO A 89 1.03 17.98 0.57
N VAL A 90 0.33 18.16 -0.54
CA VAL A 90 -0.78 19.12 -0.66
C VAL A 90 -2.00 18.72 0.17
N ASP A 91 -2.17 17.43 0.48
CA ASP A 91 -3.31 16.92 1.24
C ASP A 91 -3.10 17.08 2.75
N LEU A 92 -1.84 17.20 3.20
CA LEU A 92 -1.47 17.30 4.62
C LEU A 92 -2.11 18.50 5.32
N LYS A 93 -2.40 19.59 4.59
CA LYS A 93 -3.09 20.77 5.15
C LYS A 93 -4.52 20.48 5.59
N HIS A 94 -5.13 19.42 5.07
CA HIS A 94 -6.50 19.01 5.38
C HIS A 94 -6.57 17.85 6.36
N PHE A 95 -5.45 17.16 6.60
CA PHE A 95 -5.39 16.02 7.50
C PHE A 95 -4.89 16.45 8.88
N LYS A 96 -5.71 16.28 9.93
CA LYS A 96 -5.38 16.71 11.30
C LYS A 96 -5.03 15.56 12.26
N GLN A 97 -5.28 14.30 11.87
CA GLN A 97 -5.23 13.12 12.75
C GLN A 97 -3.99 12.26 12.52
N PHE A 98 -2.79 12.83 12.70
CA PHE A 98 -1.53 12.11 12.43
C PHE A 98 -1.14 11.02 13.46
N ARG A 99 -1.87 10.88 14.57
CA ARG A 99 -1.45 10.04 15.72
C ARG A 99 -2.62 9.40 16.46
N GLN A 100 -3.54 8.79 15.73
CA GLN A 100 -4.55 7.93 16.35
C GLN A 100 -4.07 6.48 16.26
N GLU A 101 -4.29 5.69 17.31
CA GLU A 101 -3.98 4.26 17.29
C GLU A 101 -4.68 3.57 16.12
N GLY A 102 -3.97 2.66 15.46
CA GLY A 102 -4.47 1.98 14.25
C GLY A 102 -4.48 2.84 12.98
N ILE A 103 -3.98 4.08 13.00
CA ILE A 103 -3.86 4.93 11.80
C ILE A 103 -2.39 5.23 11.49
N HIS A 104 -1.95 4.81 10.30
CA HIS A 104 -0.62 5.09 9.76
C HIS A 104 -0.74 6.05 8.59
N VAL A 105 0.12 7.07 8.53
CA VAL A 105 0.13 8.04 7.43
C VAL A 105 1.36 7.84 6.56
N VAL A 106 1.15 7.62 5.28
CA VAL A 106 2.20 7.57 4.26
C VAL A 106 2.12 8.82 3.40
N VAL A 107 3.16 9.66 3.47
CA VAL A 107 3.32 10.79 2.55
C VAL A 107 4.01 10.30 1.29
N ASN A 108 3.29 10.30 0.17
CA ASN A 108 3.80 9.90 -1.13
C ASN A 108 3.98 11.11 -2.05
N LYS A 109 4.74 10.95 -3.14
CA LYS A 109 5.10 12.01 -4.10
C LYS A 109 5.69 13.25 -3.42
N ALA A 110 6.44 13.04 -2.35
CA ALA A 110 7.15 14.11 -1.68
C ALA A 110 8.24 14.71 -2.58
N SER A 111 8.70 15.92 -2.24
CA SER A 111 9.90 16.49 -2.83
C SER A 111 11.09 15.54 -2.67
N LYS A 112 11.97 15.46 -3.68
CA LYS A 112 13.19 14.65 -3.63
C LYS A 112 14.13 15.03 -2.46
N TRP A 113 13.99 16.26 -1.97
CA TRP A 113 14.72 16.79 -0.82
C TRP A 113 14.08 16.44 0.53
N SER A 114 12.83 15.97 0.52
CA SER A 114 12.16 15.59 1.75
C SER A 114 12.84 14.37 2.38
N LEU A 115 13.19 14.50 3.65
CA LEU A 115 13.63 13.36 4.45
C LEU A 115 12.45 12.52 4.97
N ARG A 116 11.21 13.01 4.81
CA ARG A 116 9.98 12.37 5.24
C ARG A 116 9.11 12.03 4.03
N GLY A 117 8.66 10.78 3.93
CA GLY A 117 7.84 10.30 2.82
C GLY A 117 8.61 9.67 1.65
N ILE A 118 7.85 9.19 0.68
CA ILE A 118 8.33 8.58 -0.56
C ILE A 118 8.43 9.69 -1.62
N PRO A 119 9.59 9.91 -2.25
CA PRO A 119 9.75 10.97 -3.23
C PRO A 119 9.00 10.64 -4.52
N PHE A 120 8.58 11.68 -5.26
CA PHE A 120 8.09 11.49 -6.62
C PHE A 120 9.18 10.91 -7.54
N ASP A 121 8.85 9.82 -8.22
CA ASP A 121 9.73 9.12 -9.15
C ASP A 121 8.90 8.47 -10.26
N SER A 122 9.07 8.92 -11.50
CA SER A 122 8.30 8.43 -12.66
C SER A 122 8.49 6.94 -12.93
N ARG A 123 9.59 6.35 -12.45
CA ARG A 123 9.87 4.91 -12.59
C ARG A 123 8.91 4.04 -11.79
N VAL A 124 8.26 4.59 -10.76
CA VAL A 124 7.16 3.89 -10.06
C VAL A 124 6.03 3.59 -11.05
N HIS A 125 5.60 4.60 -11.79
CA HIS A 125 4.53 4.45 -12.77
C HIS A 125 4.93 3.47 -13.89
N TRP A 126 6.16 3.59 -14.39
CA TRP A 126 6.70 2.67 -15.39
C TRP A 126 6.69 1.22 -14.91
N ALA A 127 7.16 0.95 -13.69
CA ALA A 127 7.17 -0.40 -13.13
C ALA A 127 5.76 -0.98 -13.02
N MET A 128 4.81 -0.19 -12.53
CA MET A 128 3.41 -0.61 -12.42
C MET A 128 2.77 -0.89 -13.78
N GLN A 129 3.05 -0.07 -14.80
CA GLN A 129 2.59 -0.32 -16.17
C GLN A 129 3.20 -1.58 -16.78
N ALA A 130 4.45 -1.89 -16.44
CA ALA A 130 5.12 -3.12 -16.84
C ALA A 130 4.66 -4.37 -16.07
N GLY A 131 3.69 -4.24 -15.15
CA GLY A 131 3.22 -5.35 -14.33
C GLY A 131 4.21 -5.77 -13.24
N VAL A 132 5.17 -4.92 -12.88
CA VAL A 132 6.17 -5.21 -11.86
C VAL A 132 5.91 -4.38 -10.60
N PRO A 133 5.65 -5.00 -9.44
CA PRO A 133 5.45 -4.25 -8.20
C PRO A 133 6.70 -3.42 -7.86
N PRO A 134 6.56 -2.10 -7.60
CA PRO A 134 7.73 -1.24 -7.38
C PRO A 134 8.62 -1.66 -6.21
N VAL A 135 8.10 -2.40 -5.22
CA VAL A 135 8.90 -2.92 -4.10
C VAL A 135 9.91 -3.99 -4.53
N VAL A 136 9.65 -4.73 -5.62
CA VAL A 136 10.54 -5.75 -6.18
C VAL A 136 11.24 -5.32 -7.48
N ALA A 137 10.88 -4.17 -8.03
CA ALA A 137 11.42 -3.69 -9.30
C ALA A 137 12.94 -3.41 -9.23
N GLN A 138 13.68 -3.97 -10.19
CA GLN A 138 15.13 -3.77 -10.37
C GLN A 138 15.42 -2.78 -11.49
N LEU A 139 15.16 -1.50 -11.22
CA LEU A 139 15.39 -0.41 -12.17
C LEU A 139 16.63 0.39 -11.81
N LYS A 140 17.48 0.69 -12.79
CA LYS A 140 18.71 1.47 -12.59
C LYS A 140 18.40 2.84 -11.97
N GLY A 141 19.03 3.14 -10.84
CA GLY A 141 18.91 4.41 -10.12
C GLY A 141 17.61 4.55 -9.29
N PHE A 142 16.79 3.50 -9.20
CA PHE A 142 15.54 3.48 -8.45
C PHE A 142 15.73 3.01 -7.00
N GLU A 143 16.93 2.59 -6.63
CA GLU A 143 17.26 1.94 -5.37
C GLU A 143 16.92 2.84 -4.17
N ARG A 144 17.14 4.15 -4.28
CA ARG A 144 16.80 5.11 -3.22
C ARG A 144 15.29 5.21 -2.99
N THR A 145 14.50 5.27 -4.06
CA THR A 145 13.04 5.32 -3.98
C THR A 145 12.48 4.01 -3.47
N ARG A 146 12.98 2.87 -3.99
CA ARG A 146 12.63 1.54 -3.50
C ARG A 146 12.92 1.38 -2.01
N LYS A 147 14.08 1.82 -1.53
CA LYS A 147 14.42 1.83 -0.08
C LYS A 147 13.45 2.67 0.75
N ARG A 148 12.97 3.81 0.23
CA ARG A 148 11.95 4.65 0.90
C ARG A 148 10.60 3.97 0.98
N ILE A 149 10.18 3.29 -0.10
CA ILE A 149 8.96 2.49 -0.12
C ILE A 149 9.08 1.37 0.93
N ILE A 150 10.14 0.56 0.86
CA ILE A 150 10.37 -0.55 1.80
C ILE A 150 10.38 -0.05 3.25
N LYS A 151 11.06 1.06 3.52
CA LYS A 151 11.09 1.64 4.87
C LYS A 151 9.69 1.98 5.38
N ALA A 152 8.88 2.68 4.57
CA ALA A 152 7.52 3.06 4.95
C ALA A 152 6.64 1.82 5.19
N ILE A 153 6.75 0.81 4.31
CA ILE A 153 5.98 -0.44 4.44
C ILE A 153 6.40 -1.23 5.67
N LYS A 154 7.71 -1.34 5.95
CA LYS A 154 8.23 -2.02 7.12
C LYS A 154 7.76 -1.36 8.41
N GLU A 155 7.79 -0.02 8.49
CA GLU A 155 7.29 0.73 9.66
C GLU A 155 5.81 0.46 9.94
N ILE A 156 4.99 0.23 8.91
CA ILE A 156 3.59 -0.17 9.06
C ILE A 156 3.50 -1.64 9.47
N GLY A 157 4.17 -2.53 8.72
CA GLY A 157 4.08 -3.97 8.89
C GLY A 157 4.61 -4.46 10.26
N ASP A 158 5.63 -3.81 10.81
CA ASP A 158 6.18 -4.15 12.12
C ASP A 158 5.30 -3.64 13.28
N ALA A 159 4.34 -2.74 13.00
CA ALA A 159 3.43 -2.17 13.99
C ALA A 159 2.07 -2.89 14.07
N ILE A 160 1.83 -3.91 13.22
CA ILE A 160 0.54 -4.63 13.07
C ILE A 160 0.64 -6.13 13.31
#